data_AF-A0A3S9ZNN5-F1
#
_entry.id   AF-A0A3S9ZNN5-F1
#
_cell.length_a   1.000
_cell.length_b   1.000
_cell.length_c   1.000
_cell.angle_alpha   90.00
_cell.angle_beta   90.00
_cell.angle_gamma   90.00
#
_symmetry.space_group_name_H-M   'P 1'
#
loop_
_entity.id
_entity.type
_entity.pdbx_description
1 polymer ?
#
loop_
_entity_poly.entity_id
_entity_poly.type
_entity_poly.pdbx_seq_one_letter_code
_entity_poly.pdbx_strand_id
1 'polypeptide(L)'
;MTDHVDGAVITAGFDVPVQPLRRAAHYTGEPGCIAEARSFASHFVEQLRTEWCATIDPRVQGEVLLVVSELVTNADRHSNGPYILELEGTDAAVVVSVYDSSEALPRRFPKDPERIGRHGLEIVHALAGRVTVERIPVGKRVVAVVRLDAV
;
A
#
# COMPACT_ATOMS: atom_id res chain seq x y z
N MET A 1 55.16 4.25 27.06
CA MET A 1 54.15 3.41 27.72
C MET A 1 52.82 4.09 27.47
N THR A 2 52.10 3.52 26.51
CA THR A 2 50.82 3.96 25.96
C THR A 2 49.72 3.94 27.01
N ASP A 3 48.80 4.89 26.95
CA ASP A 3 47.39 4.55 27.13
C ASP A 3 46.59 5.27 26.03
N HIS A 4 46.18 4.45 25.06
CA HIS A 4 45.18 4.77 24.06
C HIS A 4 43.84 4.49 24.73
N VAL A 5 43.03 5.53 24.92
CA VAL A 5 41.67 5.35 25.44
C VAL A 5 40.84 4.80 24.29
N ASP A 6 40.74 3.48 24.24
CA ASP A 6 39.78 2.77 23.37
C ASP A 6 38.38 3.14 23.83
N GLY A 7 37.83 4.18 23.19
CA GLY A 7 36.42 4.50 23.26
C GLY A 7 35.64 3.35 22.64
N ALA A 8 35.21 2.41 23.48
CA ALA A 8 34.28 1.37 23.08
C ALA A 8 33.03 2.05 22.51
N VAL A 9 32.94 2.05 21.19
CA VAL A 9 31.72 2.39 20.46
C VAL A 9 30.70 1.35 20.90
N ILE A 10 29.77 1.77 21.76
CA ILE A 10 28.60 0.97 22.08
C ILE A 10 27.81 0.88 20.77
N THR A 11 28.00 -0.21 20.03
CA THR A 11 27.08 -0.63 18.98
C THR A 11 25.81 -1.05 19.69
N ALA A 12 24.99 -0.09 20.10
CA ALA A 12 23.64 -0.36 20.51
C ALA A 12 22.94 -0.92 19.27
N GLY A 13 22.77 -2.25 19.24
CA GLY A 13 21.87 -2.90 18.31
C GLY A 13 20.46 -2.36 18.56
N PHE A 14 20.09 -1.32 17.80
CA PHE A 14 18.71 -0.87 17.70
C PHE A 14 17.97 -1.83 16.76
N ASP A 15 17.87 -3.08 17.17
CA ASP A 15 16.99 -4.08 16.56
C ASP A 15 15.58 -3.97 17.18
N VAL A 16 15.16 -2.73 17.48
CA VAL A 16 13.77 -2.42 17.78
C VAL A 16 13.08 -2.36 16.43
N PRO A 17 12.12 -3.24 16.11
CA PRO A 17 11.36 -3.05 14.90
C PRO A 17 10.66 -1.70 15.04
N VAL A 18 11.08 -0.72 14.25
CA VAL A 18 10.34 0.52 14.07
C VAL A 18 8.93 0.09 13.73
N GLN A 19 7.96 0.42 14.59
CA GLN A 19 6.58 0.05 14.30
C GLN A 19 6.25 0.62 12.91
N PRO A 20 5.62 -0.18 12.04
CA PRO A 20 5.34 0.26 10.70
C PRO A 20 4.43 1.50 10.78
N LEU A 21 4.67 2.49 9.93
CA LEU A 21 3.79 3.63 9.79
C LEU A 21 2.42 3.12 9.34
N ARG A 22 1.37 3.46 10.09
CA ARG A 22 -0.01 3.08 9.76
C ARG A 22 -0.90 4.30 9.64
N ARG A 23 -1.68 4.35 8.56
CA ARG A 23 -2.71 5.36 8.33
C ARG A 23 -3.95 4.70 7.75
N ALA A 24 -5.12 5.20 8.11
CA ALA A 24 -6.38 4.75 7.55
C ALA A 24 -7.26 5.94 7.14
N ALA A 25 -8.07 5.75 6.11
CA ALA A 25 -9.07 6.71 5.64
C ALA A 25 -10.38 5.99 5.30
N HIS A 26 -11.51 6.67 5.56
CA HIS A 26 -12.85 6.19 5.26
C HIS A 26 -13.42 7.00 4.10
N TYR A 27 -14.09 6.31 3.19
CA TYR A 27 -14.69 6.90 2.01
C TYR A 27 -16.17 6.50 1.92
N THR A 28 -17.00 7.49 1.60
CA THR A 28 -18.45 7.32 1.45
C THR A 28 -18.81 6.66 0.12
N GLY A 29 -17.92 6.70 -0.89
CA GLY A 29 -18.23 6.34 -2.28
C GLY A 29 -18.82 7.50 -3.09
N GLU A 30 -18.76 8.72 -2.57
CA GLU A 30 -19.14 9.92 -3.30
C GLU A 30 -18.09 10.34 -4.34
N PRO A 31 -18.46 11.12 -5.37
CA PRO A 31 -17.51 11.60 -6.36
C PRO A 31 -16.32 12.32 -5.72
N GLY A 32 -15.11 11.86 -6.05
CA GLY A 32 -13.85 12.46 -5.55
C GLY A 32 -13.02 11.52 -4.67
N CYS A 33 -13.61 10.46 -4.10
CA CYS A 33 -12.90 9.53 -3.21
C CYS A 33 -11.62 8.94 -3.82
N ILE A 34 -11.57 8.66 -5.13
CA ILE A 34 -10.37 8.13 -5.80
C ILE A 34 -9.21 9.16 -5.78
N ALA A 35 -9.51 10.43 -6.05
CA ALA A 35 -8.50 11.49 -6.04
C ALA A 35 -7.98 11.74 -4.62
N GLU A 36 -8.89 11.72 -3.63
CA GLU A 36 -8.53 11.84 -2.22
C GLU A 36 -7.67 10.67 -1.74
N ALA A 37 -8.00 9.43 -2.11
CA ALA A 37 -7.20 8.25 -1.80
C ALA A 37 -5.80 8.30 -2.40
N ARG A 38 -5.68 8.79 -3.64
CA ARG A 38 -4.37 8.99 -4.29
C ARG A 38 -3.55 10.05 -3.54
N SER A 39 -4.15 11.17 -3.15
CA SER A 39 -3.48 12.20 -2.34
C SER A 39 -3.05 11.67 -0.98
N PHE A 40 -3.92 10.93 -0.30
CA PHE A 40 -3.62 10.27 0.97
C PHE A 40 -2.42 9.33 0.87
N ALA A 41 -2.36 8.50 -0.18
CA ALA A 41 -1.22 7.63 -0.44
C ALA A 41 0.07 8.40 -0.76
N SER A 42 -0.03 9.53 -1.47
CA SER A 42 1.14 10.38 -1.75
C SER A 42 1.71 10.98 -0.47
N HIS A 43 0.85 11.47 0.42
CA HIS A 43 1.27 11.98 1.73
C HIS A 43 1.89 10.87 2.60
N PHE A 44 1.32 9.67 2.57
CA PHE A 44 1.85 8.52 3.28
C PHE A 44 3.27 8.14 2.82
N VAL A 45 3.53 8.11 1.50
CA VAL A 45 4.87 7.81 0.95
C VAL A 45 5.87 8.90 1.33
N GLU A 46 5.46 10.18 1.30
CA GLU A 46 6.33 11.27 1.74
C GLU A 46 6.67 11.17 3.23
N GLN A 47 5.70 10.77 4.05
CA GLN A 47 5.92 10.52 5.46
C GLN A 47 6.89 9.35 5.69
N LEU A 48 6.80 8.26 4.92
CA LEU A 48 7.78 7.17 4.99
C LEU A 48 9.20 7.62 4.65
N ARG A 49 9.36 8.47 3.62
CA ARG A 49 10.69 9.02 3.26
C ARG A 49 11.29 9.86 4.37
N THR A 50 10.47 10.73 4.96
CA THR A 50 10.96 11.77 5.88
C THR A 50 11.07 11.30 7.34
N GLU A 51 10.17 10.43 7.80
CA GLU A 51 10.12 9.99 9.19
C GLU A 51 10.64 8.55 9.40
N TRP A 52 10.61 7.69 8.38
CA TRP A 52 11.14 6.31 8.43
C TRP A 52 12.41 6.12 7.58
N CYS A 53 12.97 7.18 7.00
CA CYS A 53 14.16 7.16 6.15
C CYS A 53 14.08 6.14 4.99
N ALA A 54 12.86 5.81 4.54
CA ALA A 54 12.65 4.86 3.46
C ALA A 54 13.19 5.42 2.14
N THR A 55 14.01 4.64 1.43
CA THR A 55 14.50 5.02 0.09
C THR A 55 13.50 4.54 -0.95
N ILE A 56 12.68 5.45 -1.48
CA ILE A 56 11.59 5.12 -2.40
C ILE A 56 11.81 5.84 -3.73
N ASP A 57 12.09 5.08 -4.79
CA ASP A 57 12.24 5.62 -6.15
C ASP A 57 10.91 6.22 -6.67
N PRO A 58 10.94 7.30 -7.47
CA PRO A 58 9.73 7.90 -8.05
C PRO A 58 8.85 6.91 -8.83
N ARG A 59 9.45 5.91 -9.48
CA ARG A 59 8.72 4.82 -10.14
C ARG A 59 7.93 4.01 -9.12
N VAL A 60 8.56 3.57 -8.04
CA VAL A 60 7.93 2.77 -6.98
C VAL A 60 6.82 3.57 -6.28
N GLN A 61 7.03 4.87 -6.05
CA GLN A 61 5.95 5.75 -5.58
C GLN A 61 4.76 5.73 -6.56
N GLY A 62 5.02 5.82 -7.87
CA GLY A 62 3.99 5.70 -8.90
C GLY A 62 3.25 4.37 -8.85
N GLU A 63 3.95 3.26 -8.57
CA GLU A 63 3.38 1.93 -8.43
C GLU A 63 2.44 1.84 -7.22
N VAL A 64 2.84 2.37 -6.05
CA VAL A 64 1.98 2.47 -4.85
C VAL A 64 0.71 3.28 -5.14
N LEU A 65 0.85 4.46 -5.75
CA LEU A 65 -0.29 5.33 -6.07
C LEU A 65 -1.25 4.66 -7.06
N LEU A 66 -0.72 3.90 -8.02
CA LEU A 66 -1.54 3.19 -9.00
C LEU A 66 -2.26 2.01 -8.34
N VAL A 67 -1.59 1.22 -7.50
CA VAL A 67 -2.23 0.14 -6.73
C VAL A 67 -3.38 0.67 -5.87
N VAL A 68 -3.18 1.78 -5.15
CA VAL A 68 -4.24 2.43 -4.36
C VAL A 68 -5.40 2.85 -5.25
N SER A 69 -5.10 3.50 -6.38
CA SER A 69 -6.14 3.99 -7.30
C SER A 69 -6.99 2.84 -7.86
N GLU A 70 -6.36 1.73 -8.26
CA GLU A 70 -7.06 0.56 -8.79
C GLU A 70 -7.89 -0.17 -7.73
N LEU A 71 -7.37 -0.36 -6.51
CA LEU A 71 -8.11 -1.01 -5.43
C LEU A 71 -9.30 -0.17 -4.96
N VAL A 72 -9.12 1.14 -4.81
CA VAL A 72 -10.19 2.07 -4.44
C VAL A 72 -11.24 2.17 -5.53
N THR A 73 -10.84 2.24 -6.81
CA THR A 73 -11.78 2.21 -7.94
C THR A 73 -12.61 0.92 -7.94
N ASN A 74 -12.01 -0.21 -7.56
CA ASN A 74 -12.73 -1.47 -7.42
C ASN A 74 -13.74 -1.43 -6.27
N ALA A 75 -13.36 -0.92 -5.10
CA ALA A 75 -14.28 -0.78 -3.97
C ALA A 75 -15.44 0.15 -4.31
N ASP A 76 -15.14 1.32 -4.88
CA ASP A 76 -16.12 2.32 -5.32
C ASP A 76 -17.15 1.74 -6.29
N ARG A 77 -16.69 0.99 -7.29
CA ARG A 77 -17.54 0.36 -8.30
C ARG A 77 -18.41 -0.78 -7.77
N HIS A 78 -17.96 -1.49 -6.73
CA HIS A 78 -18.53 -2.80 -6.36
C HIS A 78 -19.19 -2.87 -4.99
N SER A 79 -18.94 -1.91 -4.10
CA SER A 79 -19.48 -1.91 -2.74
C SER A 79 -20.63 -0.94 -2.52
N ASN A 80 -20.89 -0.02 -3.46
CA ASN A 80 -21.80 1.13 -3.28
C ASN A 80 -21.50 1.96 -2.01
N GLY A 81 -20.28 1.84 -1.46
CA GLY A 81 -19.85 2.47 -0.22
C GLY A 81 -20.51 1.91 1.05
N PRO A 82 -19.99 2.28 2.24
CA PRO A 82 -18.68 2.89 2.47
C PRO A 82 -17.53 1.86 2.33
N TYR A 83 -16.30 2.37 2.16
CA TYR A 83 -15.09 1.55 2.15
C TYR A 83 -13.94 2.21 2.90
N ILE A 84 -12.97 1.40 3.31
CA ILE A 84 -11.81 1.80 4.12
C ILE A 84 -10.53 1.52 3.33
N LEU A 85 -9.62 2.50 3.29
CA LEU A 85 -8.24 2.30 2.85
C LEU A 85 -7.33 2.34 4.07
N GLU A 86 -6.53 1.29 4.26
CA GLU A 86 -5.43 1.28 5.22
C GLU A 86 -4.10 1.15 4.48
N LEU A 87 -3.14 1.97 4.89
CA LEU A 87 -1.75 1.92 4.44
C LEU A 87 -0.86 1.59 5.63
N GLU A 88 -0.04 0.57 5.47
CA GLU A 88 0.99 0.19 6.41
C GLU A 88 2.34 0.15 5.69
N GLY A 89 3.41 0.67 6.30
CA GLY A 89 4.67 0.84 5.61
C GLY A 89 5.90 0.75 6.50
N THR A 90 6.95 0.17 5.94
CA THR A 90 8.31 0.16 6.48
C THR A 90 9.26 0.76 5.44
N ASP A 91 10.57 0.67 5.68
CA ASP A 91 11.62 0.95 4.70
C ASP A 91 11.63 -0.04 3.52
N ALA A 92 11.08 -1.25 3.69
CA ALA A 92 11.12 -2.33 2.70
C ALA A 92 9.84 -2.51 1.87
N ALA A 93 8.66 -2.13 2.40
CA ALA A 93 7.39 -2.37 1.71
C ALA A 93 6.27 -1.42 2.14
N VAL A 94 5.28 -1.26 1.26
CA VAL A 94 3.97 -0.68 1.54
C VAL A 94 2.90 -1.76 1.36
N VAL A 95 2.09 -1.97 2.40
CA VAL A 95 0.90 -2.82 2.39
C VAL A 95 -0.32 -1.93 2.21
N VAL A 96 -1.05 -2.14 1.13
CA VAL A 96 -2.30 -1.45 0.79
C VAL A 96 -3.45 -2.40 1.10
N SER A 97 -4.31 -2.06 2.05
CA SER A 97 -5.53 -2.82 2.36
C SER A 97 -6.77 -2.00 2.05
N VAL A 98 -7.71 -2.57 1.30
CA VAL A 98 -9.03 -1.98 1.06
C VAL A 98 -10.11 -2.91 1.58
N TYR A 99 -10.99 -2.38 2.42
CA TYR A 99 -12.14 -3.07 2.99
C TYR A 99 -13.40 -2.49 2.36
N ASP A 100 -14.27 -3.36 1.87
CA ASP A 100 -15.52 -2.95 1.27
C ASP A 100 -16.63 -3.98 1.54
N SER A 101 -17.88 -3.52 1.47
CA SER A 101 -19.07 -4.30 1.82
C SER A 101 -19.48 -5.33 0.75
N SER A 102 -18.76 -5.40 -0.36
CA SER A 102 -19.11 -6.29 -1.47
C SER A 102 -18.78 -7.74 -1.15
N GLU A 103 -19.77 -8.62 -1.27
CA GLU A 103 -19.56 -10.08 -1.17
C GLU A 103 -18.90 -10.68 -2.43
N ALA A 104 -18.82 -9.89 -3.51
CA ALA A 104 -18.25 -10.32 -4.77
C ALA A 104 -16.71 -10.29 -4.70
N LEU A 105 -16.08 -11.47 -4.74
CA LEU A 105 -14.63 -11.55 -4.83
C LEU A 105 -14.14 -10.92 -6.15
N PRO A 106 -13.03 -10.15 -6.12
CA PRO A 106 -12.49 -9.53 -7.32
C PRO A 106 -12.05 -10.64 -8.30
N ARG A 107 -12.64 -10.65 -9.51
CA ARG A 107 -12.27 -11.63 -10.55
C ARG A 107 -11.11 -11.09 -11.36
N ARG A 108 -9.97 -11.79 -11.29
CA ARG A 108 -8.87 -11.57 -12.24
C ARG A 108 -9.29 -12.10 -13.60
N PHE A 109 -9.23 -11.25 -14.61
CA PHE A 109 -9.39 -11.68 -15.99
C PHE A 109 -8.00 -11.97 -16.60
N PRO A 110 -7.92 -12.81 -17.65
CA PRO A 110 -6.70 -12.95 -18.43
C PRO A 110 -6.33 -11.62 -19.11
N LYS A 111 -5.02 -11.39 -19.29
CA LYS A 111 -4.51 -10.22 -20.01
C LYS A 111 -5.09 -10.21 -21.42
N ASP A 112 -5.86 -9.18 -21.73
CA ASP A 112 -6.51 -8.98 -23.01
C ASP A 112 -6.32 -7.51 -23.41
N PRO A 113 -5.38 -7.19 -24.32
CA PRO A 113 -5.11 -5.81 -24.73
C PRO A 113 -6.30 -5.12 -25.39
N GLU A 114 -7.28 -5.87 -25.91
CA GLU A 114 -8.46 -5.31 -26.60
C GLU A 114 -9.64 -5.07 -25.63
N ARG A 115 -9.53 -5.53 -24.38
CA ARG A 115 -10.59 -5.32 -23.38
C ARG A 115 -10.66 -3.86 -22.96
N ILE A 116 -11.85 -3.27 -23.07
CA ILE A 116 -12.08 -1.93 -22.54
C ILE A 116 -12.36 -2.03 -21.03
N GLY A 117 -11.37 -1.64 -20.22
CA GLY A 117 -11.46 -1.61 -18.77
C GLY A 117 -11.27 -2.97 -18.08
N ARG A 118 -11.50 -3.02 -16.76
CA ARG A 118 -11.30 -4.21 -15.90
C ARG A 118 -9.84 -4.72 -15.88
N HIS A 119 -8.88 -3.81 -16.02
CA HIS A 119 -7.46 -4.12 -15.87
C HIS A 119 -6.95 -3.90 -14.44
N GLY A 120 -7.74 -3.30 -13.54
CA GLY A 120 -7.24 -2.87 -12.24
C GLY A 120 -6.59 -3.97 -11.43
N LEU A 121 -7.20 -5.16 -11.37
CA LEU A 121 -6.55 -6.30 -10.71
C LEU A 121 -5.34 -6.81 -11.47
N GLU A 122 -5.31 -6.75 -12.80
CA GLU A 122 -4.12 -7.16 -13.56
C GLU A 122 -2.93 -6.24 -13.26
N ILE A 123 -3.19 -4.94 -13.20
CA ILE A 123 -2.21 -3.92 -12.82
C ILE A 123 -1.73 -4.17 -11.39
N VAL A 124 -2.65 -4.34 -10.44
CA VAL A 124 -2.30 -4.62 -9.04
C VAL A 124 -1.45 -5.89 -8.92
N HIS A 125 -1.78 -6.97 -9.63
CA HIS A 125 -0.97 -8.20 -9.61
C HIS A 125 0.38 -8.06 -10.31
N ALA A 126 0.51 -7.14 -11.28
CA ALA A 126 1.77 -6.89 -11.97
C ALA A 126 2.74 -6.06 -11.10
N LEU A 127 2.20 -5.18 -10.24
CA LEU A 127 2.99 -4.26 -9.41
C LEU A 127 3.22 -4.78 -7.99
N ALA A 128 2.26 -5.53 -7.43
CA ALA A 128 2.38 -6.06 -6.09
C ALA A 128 3.11 -7.40 -6.09
N GLY A 129 4.09 -7.55 -5.19
CA GLY A 129 4.76 -8.84 -4.96
C GLY A 129 3.82 -9.89 -4.35
N ARG A 130 2.72 -9.46 -3.73
CA ARG A 130 1.66 -10.33 -3.20
C ARG A 130 0.32 -9.61 -3.22
N VAL A 131 -0.73 -10.35 -3.59
CA VAL A 131 -2.12 -9.91 -3.48
C VAL A 131 -2.91 -10.99 -2.75
N THR A 132 -3.66 -10.62 -1.71
CA THR A 132 -4.59 -11.52 -1.02
C THR A 132 -5.99 -10.93 -0.99
N VAL A 133 -6.98 -11.81 -1.00
CA VAL A 133 -8.39 -11.43 -0.82
C VAL A 133 -8.96 -12.31 0.26
N GLU A 134 -9.49 -11.67 1.29
CA GLU A 134 -10.07 -12.31 2.47
C GLU A 134 -11.54 -11.94 2.56
N ARG A 135 -12.42 -12.95 2.76
CA ARG A 135 -13.80 -12.67 3.16
C ARG A 135 -13.79 -12.31 4.63
N ILE A 136 -14.49 -11.24 4.97
CA ILE A 136 -14.71 -10.81 6.36
C ILE A 136 -16.22 -10.80 6.63
N PRO A 137 -16.68 -10.79 7.89
CA PRO A 137 -18.11 -10.93 8.20
C PRO A 137 -19.04 -9.95 7.49
N VAL A 138 -18.54 -8.77 7.11
CA VAL A 138 -19.32 -7.68 6.47
C VAL A 138 -18.81 -7.31 5.07
N GLY A 139 -18.18 -8.24 4.36
CA GLY A 139 -17.73 -8.02 2.98
C GLY A 139 -16.39 -8.70 2.70
N LYS A 140 -15.42 -7.91 2.22
CA LYS A 140 -14.08 -8.41 1.92
C LYS A 140 -12.99 -7.42 2.27
N ARG A 141 -11.77 -7.96 2.36
CA ARG A 141 -10.52 -7.22 2.47
C ARG A 141 -9.62 -7.64 1.32
N VAL A 142 -9.19 -6.68 0.51
CA VAL A 142 -8.19 -6.87 -0.54
C VAL A 142 -6.88 -6.26 -0.07
N VAL A 143 -5.81 -7.05 -0.06
CA VAL A 143 -4.49 -6.60 0.39
C VAL A 143 -3.49 -6.75 -0.75
N ALA A 144 -2.71 -5.71 -1.02
CA ALA A 144 -1.61 -5.73 -1.98
C ALA A 144 -0.32 -5.26 -1.28
N VAL A 145 0.78 -5.97 -1.52
CA VAL A 145 2.11 -5.63 -0.96
C VAL A 145 3.01 -5.16 -2.08
N VAL A 146 3.41 -3.89 -2.03
CA VAL A 146 4.37 -3.26 -2.95
C VAL A 146 5.71 -3.18 -2.25
N ARG A 147 6.77 -3.71 -2.87
CA ARG A 147 8.13 -3.62 -2.32
C ARG A 147 8.74 -2.26 -2.65
N LEU A 148 9.51 -1.72 -1.72
CA LEU A 148 10.20 -0.43 -1.87
C LEU A 148 11.59 -0.57 -2.48
N ASP A 149 12.18 -1.77 -2.36
CA ASP A 149 13.48 -2.10 -2.89
C ASP A 149 13.46 -2.15 -4.44
N ALA A 150 14.41 -1.47 -5.07
CA ALA A 150 14.69 -1.65 -6.49
C ALA A 150 15.38 -3.01 -6.70
N VAL A 151 14.79 -3.88 -7.51
CA VAL A 151 15.53 -4.97 -8.16
C VAL A 151 16.26 -4.40 -9.36
#